data_AF-A0A968H5A6-F1
#
_entry.id   AF-A0A968H5A6-F1
#
_cell.length_a   1.000
_cell.length_b   1.000
_cell.length_c   1.000
_cell.angle_alpha   90.00
_cell.angle_beta   90.00
_cell.angle_gamma   90.00
#
_symmetry.space_group_name_H-M   'P 1'
#
loop_
_entity.id
_entity.type
_entity.pdbx_description
1 polymer ?
#
loop_
_entity_poly.entity_id
_entity_poly.type
_entity_poly.pdbx_seq_one_letter_code
_entity_poly.pdbx_strand_id
1 'polypeptide(L)'
;MNRPFGTRSAMPALGLALCLTAIGAPAAFAAGPPSENVIVGQPPDDNETNDRSAEEQARYAEKLAVADAIGADVEAQAAQPAAGDLTAMMALPPCDFGCAPTKKILETYARQQATSYYCGPASAQVAINYSRGYFYAKKGGERTDTNWKPQSKIAEWAGTTSSSGTSGANLEDALNRSNAILRPTSSWIYAYASTGDLGALHDKVVTDIHYYGMPLIIPVRPHQPDKPYHLESWPVAIAAWHWILIRGYNGLGPEDATLYYNDSAKGYYGGTGAYADTALTLWKVNRYSSDMIIW
;
A
#
# COMPACT_ATOMS: atom_id res chain seq x y z
N MET A 1 4.47 -98.19 -7.13
CA MET A 1 3.87 -98.63 -8.41
C MET A 1 3.29 -97.42 -9.12
N ASN A 2 3.63 -97.28 -10.42
CA ASN A 2 3.02 -96.46 -11.48
C ASN A 2 2.91 -94.92 -11.34
N ARG A 3 3.65 -94.22 -12.22
CA ARG A 3 3.33 -92.87 -12.78
C ARG A 3 2.07 -92.98 -13.70
N PRO A 4 1.58 -91.96 -14.49
CA PRO A 4 2.00 -90.57 -14.77
C PRO A 4 0.82 -89.56 -15.03
N PHE A 5 1.14 -88.40 -15.66
CA PHE A 5 0.30 -87.38 -16.34
C PHE A 5 -0.41 -86.37 -15.42
N GLY A 6 -0.30 -85.04 -15.54
CA GLY A 6 0.13 -84.16 -16.64
C GLY A 6 -1.09 -83.56 -17.33
N THR A 7 -1.41 -82.28 -17.10
CA THR A 7 -2.02 -81.35 -18.08
C THR A 7 -2.08 -79.92 -17.57
N ARG A 8 -1.85 -79.00 -18.50
CA ARG A 8 -1.87 -77.53 -18.41
C ARG A 8 -3.30 -76.99 -18.35
N SER A 9 -3.48 -75.79 -17.77
CA SER A 9 -4.38 -74.70 -18.19
C SER A 9 -4.09 -73.50 -17.26
N ALA A 10 -3.45 -72.42 -17.72
CA ALA A 10 -4.02 -71.30 -18.48
C ALA A 10 -5.03 -70.45 -17.65
N MET A 11 -4.56 -69.25 -17.29
CA MET A 11 -5.17 -67.96 -16.85
C MET A 11 -6.70 -67.74 -17.06
N PRO A 12 -7.40 -66.80 -16.37
CA PRO A 12 -6.96 -65.46 -15.93
C PRO A 12 -7.38 -65.03 -14.50
N ALA A 13 -6.57 -64.24 -13.78
CA ALA A 13 -6.62 -62.78 -13.71
C ALA A 13 -8.04 -62.20 -13.51
N LEU A 14 -8.50 -62.14 -12.26
CA LEU A 14 -9.43 -61.11 -11.81
C LEU A 14 -8.64 -60.08 -11.01
N GLY A 15 -8.40 -58.94 -11.65
CA GLY A 15 -7.81 -57.77 -11.01
C GLY A 15 -8.78 -57.15 -10.01
N LEU A 16 -8.27 -56.85 -8.83
CA LEU A 16 -8.82 -55.81 -7.97
C LEU A 16 -7.68 -54.82 -7.68
N ALA A 17 -7.33 -54.02 -8.68
CA ALA A 17 -6.58 -52.80 -8.43
C ALA A 17 -7.55 -51.79 -7.84
N LEU A 18 -7.42 -51.54 -6.53
CA LEU A 18 -8.02 -50.40 -5.87
C LEU A 18 -7.42 -49.12 -6.49
N CYS A 19 -8.09 -48.57 -7.50
CA CYS A 19 -7.87 -47.18 -7.89
C CYS A 19 -8.47 -46.30 -6.79
N LEU A 20 -7.64 -45.87 -5.83
CA LEU A 20 -7.91 -44.65 -5.07
C LEU A 20 -7.78 -43.48 -6.03
N THR A 21 -8.87 -43.16 -6.74
CA THR A 21 -9.06 -41.81 -7.24
C THR A 21 -9.44 -40.95 -6.05
N ALA A 22 -8.44 -40.29 -5.46
CA ALA A 22 -8.67 -39.08 -4.71
C ALA A 22 -9.27 -38.06 -5.70
N ILE A 23 -10.61 -38.03 -5.77
CA ILE A 23 -11.32 -36.90 -6.36
C ILE A 23 -11.06 -35.76 -5.39
N GLY A 24 -10.00 -34.99 -5.67
CA GLY A 24 -9.84 -33.68 -5.08
C GLY A 24 -11.09 -32.90 -5.42
N ALA A 25 -11.92 -32.63 -4.40
CA ALA A 25 -12.89 -31.56 -4.52
C ALA A 25 -12.12 -30.32 -4.99
N PRO A 26 -12.52 -29.65 -6.09
CA PRO A 26 -11.99 -28.33 -6.35
C PRO A 26 -12.26 -27.53 -5.07
N ALA A 27 -11.20 -27.00 -4.47
CA ALA A 27 -11.35 -26.00 -3.44
C ALA A 27 -12.34 -24.98 -3.99
N ALA A 28 -13.49 -24.87 -3.36
CA ALA A 28 -14.42 -23.80 -3.63
C ALA A 28 -13.63 -22.52 -3.32
N PHE A 29 -13.08 -21.91 -4.37
CA PHE A 29 -12.79 -20.50 -4.35
C PHE A 29 -14.11 -19.87 -3.95
N ALA A 30 -14.18 -19.39 -2.71
CA ALA A 30 -15.27 -18.53 -2.30
C ALA A 30 -15.36 -17.45 -3.38
N ALA A 31 -16.41 -17.54 -4.20
CA ALA A 31 -16.74 -16.52 -5.16
C ALA A 31 -16.72 -15.21 -4.38
N GLY A 32 -15.84 -14.28 -4.78
CA GLY A 32 -15.99 -12.91 -4.35
C GLY A 32 -17.44 -12.48 -4.65
N PRO A 33 -18.04 -11.60 -3.82
CA PRO A 33 -19.39 -11.12 -4.08
C PRO A 33 -19.50 -10.68 -5.55
N PRO A 34 -20.61 -11.03 -6.24
CA PRO A 34 -20.75 -10.82 -7.68
C PRO A 34 -20.46 -9.36 -8.04
N SER A 35 -19.45 -9.18 -8.89
CA SER A 35 -18.99 -7.88 -9.39
C SER A 35 -19.89 -7.42 -10.54
N GLU A 36 -21.04 -6.85 -10.21
CA GLU A 36 -21.80 -5.97 -11.10
C GLU A 36 -22.21 -4.73 -10.32
N ASN A 37 -21.22 -3.92 -9.94
CA ASN A 37 -21.45 -2.52 -9.68
C ASN A 37 -20.36 -1.76 -10.42
N VAL A 38 -20.77 -1.09 -11.51
CA VAL A 38 -20.00 0.00 -12.08
C VAL A 38 -19.60 0.92 -10.92
N ILE A 39 -18.31 1.17 -10.74
CA ILE A 39 -17.76 2.06 -9.71
C ILE A 39 -18.22 3.49 -10.04
N VAL A 40 -19.45 3.84 -9.65
CA VAL A 40 -19.96 5.21 -9.70
C VAL A 40 -19.89 5.74 -8.27
N GLY A 41 -18.77 6.37 -7.96
CA GLY A 41 -18.50 6.95 -6.67
C GLY A 41 -17.14 7.63 -6.67
N GLN A 42 -16.87 8.41 -7.72
CA GLN A 42 -15.77 9.39 -7.68
C GLN A 42 -16.13 10.36 -6.55
N PRO A 43 -15.34 10.45 -5.47
CA PRO A 43 -15.50 11.57 -4.54
C PRO A 43 -15.34 12.86 -5.36
N PRO A 44 -16.15 13.91 -5.12
CA PRO A 44 -15.96 15.20 -5.78
C PRO A 44 -14.48 15.61 -5.68
N ASP A 45 -13.94 16.26 -6.73
CA ASP A 45 -12.56 16.77 -6.74
C ASP A 45 -12.32 17.57 -5.46
N ASP A 46 -11.63 16.97 -4.49
CA ASP A 46 -11.44 17.47 -3.13
C ASP A 46 -10.19 18.36 -3.08
N ASN A 47 -9.93 19.10 -4.18
CA ASN A 47 -8.69 19.86 -4.43
C ASN A 47 -8.43 20.98 -3.40
N GLU A 48 -9.30 21.18 -2.41
CA GLU A 48 -9.15 22.20 -1.38
C GLU A 48 -9.77 21.74 -0.05
N THR A 49 -8.98 21.07 0.80
CA THR A 49 -9.22 21.07 2.26
C THR A 49 -8.91 22.46 2.82
N ASN A 50 -9.77 23.44 2.50
CA ASN A 50 -9.65 24.81 2.98
C ASN A 50 -10.29 25.03 4.37
N ASP A 51 -10.90 24.00 4.96
CA ASP A 51 -11.53 24.07 6.30
C ASP A 51 -10.59 23.67 7.45
N ARG A 52 -9.27 23.89 7.31
CA ARG A 52 -8.33 23.68 8.42
C ARG A 52 -8.48 24.79 9.45
N SER A 53 -8.53 24.43 10.73
CA SER A 53 -8.32 25.42 11.79
C SER A 53 -6.95 26.08 11.64
N ALA A 54 -6.77 27.28 12.20
CA ALA A 54 -5.47 27.96 12.15
C ALA A 54 -4.33 27.12 12.74
N GLU A 55 -4.64 26.29 13.74
CA GLU A 55 -3.68 25.35 14.34
C GLU A 55 -3.32 24.21 13.38
N GLU A 56 -4.31 23.60 12.72
CA GLU A 56 -4.07 22.56 11.70
C GLU A 56 -3.32 23.10 10.50
N GLN A 57 -3.63 24.32 10.06
CA GLN A 57 -2.93 24.99 8.96
C GLN A 57 -1.46 25.28 9.32
N ALA A 58 -1.18 25.67 10.58
CA ALA A 58 0.19 25.90 11.04
C ALA A 58 1.01 24.59 11.06
N ARG A 59 0.42 23.51 11.58
CA ARG A 59 1.07 22.18 11.59
C ARG A 59 1.27 21.62 10.17
N TYR A 60 0.31 21.85 9.28
CA TYR A 60 0.43 21.54 7.86
C TYR A 60 1.62 22.28 7.22
N ALA A 61 1.74 23.59 7.46
CA ALA A 61 2.83 24.39 6.93
C ALA A 61 4.20 24.00 7.49
N GLU A 62 4.30 23.74 8.80
CA GLU A 62 5.52 23.23 9.45
C GLU A 62 6.01 21.94 8.78
N LYS A 63 5.09 21.04 8.50
CA LYS A 63 5.40 19.74 7.90
C LYS A 63 5.84 19.84 6.45
N LEU A 64 5.19 20.69 5.65
CA LEU A 64 5.68 20.96 4.29
C LEU A 64 7.08 21.57 4.32
N ALA A 65 7.36 22.49 5.25
CA ALA A 65 8.69 23.06 5.40
C ALA A 65 9.75 22.01 5.78
N VAL A 66 9.41 21.03 6.63
CA VAL A 66 10.31 19.91 6.94
C VAL A 66 10.55 19.04 5.71
N ALA A 67 9.51 18.73 4.93
CA ALA A 67 9.66 17.95 3.70
C ALA A 67 10.55 18.67 2.68
N ASP A 68 10.38 19.98 2.50
CA ASP A 68 11.20 20.79 1.59
C ASP A 68 12.68 20.84 2.06
N ALA A 69 12.91 20.96 3.38
CA ALA A 69 14.26 20.94 3.96
C ALA A 69 14.95 19.58 3.75
N ILE A 70 14.22 18.48 3.95
CA ILE A 70 14.73 17.12 3.71
C ILE A 70 14.98 16.90 2.22
N GLY A 71 14.11 17.40 1.34
CA GLY A 71 14.31 17.33 -0.12
C GLY A 71 15.62 17.96 -0.55
N ALA A 72 15.92 19.16 -0.05
CA ALA A 72 17.20 19.83 -0.31
C ALA A 72 18.41 18.99 0.17
N ASP A 73 18.32 18.36 1.34
CA ASP A 73 19.37 17.48 1.88
C ASP A 73 19.53 16.18 1.05
N VAL A 74 18.43 15.62 0.56
CA VAL A 74 18.40 14.41 -0.26
C VAL A 74 19.00 14.69 -1.64
N GLU A 75 18.63 15.81 -2.27
CA GLU A 75 19.22 16.27 -3.53
C GLU A 75 20.73 16.48 -3.39
N ALA A 76 21.16 17.14 -2.31
CA ALA A 76 22.57 17.34 -2.02
C ALA A 76 23.33 16.01 -1.84
N GLN A 77 22.71 15.01 -1.21
CA GLN A 77 23.27 13.66 -1.06
C GLN A 77 23.33 12.91 -2.41
N ALA A 78 22.29 13.00 -3.23
CA ALA A 78 22.22 12.37 -4.54
C ALA A 78 23.26 12.95 -5.52
N ALA A 79 23.61 14.23 -5.38
CA ALA A 79 24.63 14.90 -6.18
C ALA A 79 26.08 14.53 -5.80
N GLN A 80 26.30 13.81 -4.70
CA GLN A 80 27.65 13.43 -4.30
C GLN A 80 28.22 12.33 -5.22
N PRO A 81 29.50 12.44 -5.63
CA PRO A 81 30.12 11.40 -6.42
C PRO A 81 30.13 10.08 -5.65
N ALA A 82 29.70 8.99 -6.30
CA ALA A 82 29.79 7.64 -5.75
C ALA A 82 31.23 7.42 -5.24
N ALA A 83 31.35 6.92 -4.00
CA ALA A 83 32.56 6.85 -3.17
C ALA A 83 33.79 6.14 -3.80
N GLY A 84 34.31 6.68 -4.89
CA GLY A 84 35.48 6.21 -5.64
C GLY A 84 36.59 7.26 -5.75
N ASP A 85 36.36 8.50 -5.30
CA ASP A 85 37.39 9.53 -5.22
C ASP A 85 37.61 9.93 -3.75
N LEU A 86 38.54 9.20 -3.11
CA LEU A 86 38.94 9.33 -1.71
C LEU A 86 39.53 10.71 -1.35
N THR A 87 39.71 11.60 -2.33
CA THR A 87 40.34 12.91 -2.14
C THR A 87 39.37 13.99 -1.64
N ALA A 88 38.05 13.76 -1.72
CA ALA A 88 37.01 14.72 -1.33
C ALA A 88 36.37 14.47 0.06
N MET A 89 36.78 13.44 0.80
CA MET A 89 36.09 12.98 2.03
C MET A 89 36.27 13.89 3.28
N MET A 90 36.82 15.10 3.16
CA MET A 90 37.05 16.00 4.30
C MET A 90 36.12 17.22 4.40
N ALA A 91 35.10 17.35 3.54
CA ALA A 91 34.24 18.55 3.56
C ALA A 91 32.77 18.28 3.21
N LEU A 92 32.24 17.10 3.54
CA LEU A 92 30.79 16.94 3.48
C LEU A 92 30.18 17.62 4.72
N PRO A 93 29.27 18.61 4.55
CA PRO A 93 28.53 19.13 5.68
C PRO A 93 27.80 17.96 6.36
N PRO A 94 27.79 17.89 7.70
CA PRO A 94 26.89 16.96 8.37
C PRO A 94 25.48 17.31 7.92
N CYS A 95 24.78 16.33 7.35
CA CYS A 95 23.35 16.38 7.14
C CYS A 95 22.67 16.68 8.49
N ASP A 96 22.04 17.84 8.63
CA ASP A 96 21.49 18.31 9.91
C ASP A 96 20.37 17.38 10.44
N PHE A 97 19.71 16.64 9.53
CA PHE A 97 18.63 15.68 9.84
C PHE A 97 19.06 14.21 9.93
N GLY A 98 20.36 13.93 9.83
CA GLY A 98 20.86 12.56 9.64
C GLY A 98 20.64 12.11 8.19
N CYS A 99 21.66 11.49 7.61
CA CYS A 99 21.65 11.22 6.18
C CYS A 99 20.66 10.10 5.87
N ALA A 100 19.75 10.36 4.93
CA ALA A 100 18.72 9.41 4.55
C ALA A 100 19.39 8.16 3.96
N PRO A 101 19.08 6.94 4.44
CA PRO A 101 19.60 5.73 3.86
C PRO A 101 19.07 5.60 2.44
N THR A 102 19.86 5.03 1.53
CA THR A 102 19.42 4.80 0.14
C THR A 102 18.20 3.88 0.04
N LYS A 103 17.88 3.12 1.08
CA LYS A 103 16.69 2.26 1.16
C LYS A 103 16.14 2.23 2.57
N LYS A 104 14.82 2.41 2.70
CA LYS A 104 14.10 2.13 3.94
C LYS A 104 12.72 1.55 3.63
N ILE A 105 12.34 0.52 4.37
CA ILE A 105 11.04 -0.13 4.24
C ILE A 105 10.48 -0.39 5.64
N LEU A 106 9.26 0.07 5.89
CA LEU A 106 8.51 -0.18 7.10
C LEU A 106 7.89 -1.58 7.07
N GLU A 107 7.85 -2.23 8.24
CA GLU A 107 7.25 -3.55 8.42
C GLU A 107 5.72 -3.45 8.51
N THR A 108 5.10 -3.03 7.41
CA THR A 108 3.65 -2.97 7.27
C THR A 108 3.13 -4.21 6.54
N TYR A 109 1.89 -4.59 6.83
CA TYR A 109 1.25 -5.74 6.23
C TYR A 109 -0.08 -5.35 5.61
N ALA A 110 -0.22 -5.58 4.31
CA ALA A 110 -1.45 -5.29 3.58
C ALA A 110 -2.69 -5.94 4.20
N ARG A 111 -3.83 -5.27 4.06
CA ARG A 111 -5.14 -5.76 4.48
C ARG A 111 -6.06 -5.79 3.27
N GLN A 112 -6.74 -6.92 3.10
CA GLN A 112 -7.79 -7.09 2.11
C GLN A 112 -8.91 -6.12 2.43
N GLN A 113 -9.32 -5.29 1.46
CA GLN A 113 -10.51 -4.47 1.63
C GLN A 113 -11.76 -5.36 1.72
N ALA A 114 -12.64 -5.07 2.67
CA ALA A 114 -13.84 -5.86 2.90
C ALA A 114 -14.91 -5.67 1.81
N THR A 115 -14.92 -4.49 1.18
CA THR A 115 -15.82 -4.14 0.07
C THR A 115 -15.05 -3.35 -0.99
N SER A 116 -15.61 -3.16 -2.19
CA SER A 116 -15.02 -2.35 -3.26
C SER A 116 -14.76 -0.89 -2.85
N TYR A 117 -15.43 -0.38 -1.81
CA TYR A 117 -15.32 1.00 -1.33
C TYR A 117 -14.31 1.17 -0.18
N TYR A 118 -13.78 0.07 0.37
CA TYR A 118 -13.00 0.07 1.61
C TYR A 118 -11.48 0.18 1.40
N CYS A 119 -11.01 0.58 0.22
CA CYS A 119 -9.57 0.77 -0.03
C CYS A 119 -8.93 1.83 0.89
N GLY A 120 -9.65 2.92 1.18
CA GLY A 120 -9.24 3.94 2.16
C GLY A 120 -9.15 3.38 3.58
N PRO A 121 -10.24 2.80 4.14
CA PRO A 121 -10.24 2.16 5.45
C PRO A 121 -9.20 1.04 5.58
N ALA A 122 -8.97 0.26 4.52
CA ALA A 122 -7.94 -0.77 4.50
C ALA A 122 -6.53 -0.18 4.60
N SER A 123 -6.23 0.88 3.83
CA SER A 123 -4.95 1.57 3.91
C SER A 123 -4.73 2.25 5.27
N ALA A 124 -5.75 2.93 5.80
CA ALA A 124 -5.69 3.52 7.14
C ALA A 124 -5.52 2.46 8.24
N GLN A 125 -6.19 1.30 8.11
CA GLN A 125 -6.00 0.19 9.04
C GLN A 125 -4.55 -0.28 9.10
N VAL A 126 -3.84 -0.31 7.96
CA VAL A 126 -2.43 -0.68 7.91
C VAL A 126 -1.57 0.36 8.65
N ALA A 127 -1.77 1.65 8.40
CA ALA A 127 -1.07 2.73 9.11
C ALA A 127 -1.33 2.70 10.63
N ILE A 128 -2.60 2.52 11.02
CA ILE A 128 -3.05 2.40 12.41
C ILE A 128 -2.40 1.20 13.10
N ASN A 129 -2.48 0.01 12.49
CA ASN A 129 -1.86 -1.19 13.03
C ASN A 129 -0.36 -1.01 13.19
N TYR A 130 0.32 -0.44 12.19
CA TYR A 130 1.76 -0.18 12.24
C TYR A 130 2.14 0.71 13.42
N SER A 131 1.47 1.87 13.57
CA SER A 131 1.73 2.79 14.69
C SER A 131 1.52 2.13 16.06
N ARG A 132 0.66 1.12 16.14
CA ARG A 132 0.28 0.42 17.37
C ARG A 132 1.01 -0.90 17.59
N GLY A 133 1.94 -1.29 16.70
CA GLY A 133 2.68 -2.54 16.81
C GLY A 133 1.89 -3.81 16.47
N TYR A 134 0.82 -3.72 15.68
CA TYR A 134 0.02 -4.86 15.25
C TYR A 134 0.58 -5.49 13.95
N PHE A 135 1.64 -6.29 14.10
CA PHE A 135 2.39 -6.91 13.00
C PHE A 135 1.88 -8.32 12.65
N TYR A 136 0.74 -8.39 11.97
CA TYR A 136 0.18 -9.67 11.50
C TYR A 136 0.14 -9.74 9.98
N ALA A 137 0.71 -10.81 9.39
CA ALA A 137 0.71 -11.04 7.94
C ALA A 137 -0.65 -11.52 7.39
N LYS A 138 -1.61 -11.85 8.26
CA LYS A 138 -2.98 -12.24 7.87
C LYS A 138 -3.69 -11.04 7.23
N LYS A 139 -4.25 -11.25 6.03
CA LYS A 139 -4.85 -10.18 5.21
C LYS A 139 -6.26 -9.76 5.64
N GLY A 140 -6.94 -10.48 6.54
CA GLY A 140 -8.35 -10.22 6.86
C GLY A 140 -8.58 -8.86 7.54
N GLY A 141 -9.26 -7.93 6.87
CA GLY A 141 -9.52 -6.58 7.36
C GLY A 141 -10.58 -6.46 8.47
N GLU A 142 -11.54 -7.38 8.52
CA GLU A 142 -12.61 -7.37 9.55
C GLU A 142 -12.25 -8.17 10.81
N ARG A 143 -11.04 -8.70 10.88
CA ARG A 143 -10.59 -9.57 11.97
C ARG A 143 -10.11 -8.76 13.17
N THR A 144 -10.78 -8.87 14.31
CA THR A 144 -10.39 -8.19 15.57
C THR A 144 -9.22 -8.85 16.29
N ASP A 145 -8.86 -10.09 15.93
CA ASP A 145 -7.71 -10.81 16.50
C ASP A 145 -6.37 -10.43 15.85
N THR A 146 -6.40 -9.77 14.69
CA THR A 146 -5.21 -9.40 13.90
C THR A 146 -5.11 -7.92 13.58
N ASN A 147 -6.10 -7.13 14.03
CA ASN A 147 -6.18 -5.69 13.80
C ASN A 147 -6.62 -5.00 15.08
N TRP A 148 -6.11 -3.79 15.31
CA TRP A 148 -6.55 -2.99 16.44
C TRP A 148 -8.04 -2.60 16.33
N LYS A 149 -8.50 -2.29 15.10
CA LYS A 149 -9.92 -2.09 14.76
C LYS A 149 -10.24 -2.74 13.42
N PRO A 150 -11.48 -3.24 13.22
CA PRO A 150 -11.94 -3.73 11.93
C PRO A 150 -12.12 -2.57 10.92
N GLN A 151 -12.09 -2.87 9.62
CA GLN A 151 -12.26 -1.82 8.59
C GLN A 151 -13.64 -1.18 8.65
N SER A 152 -14.70 -1.92 8.98
CA SER A 152 -16.03 -1.37 9.26
C SER A 152 -16.03 -0.22 10.27
N LYS A 153 -15.22 -0.31 11.34
CA LYS A 153 -15.12 0.78 12.32
C LYS A 153 -14.33 1.99 11.80
N ILE A 154 -13.31 1.73 10.99
CA ILE A 154 -12.50 2.80 10.37
C ILE A 154 -13.31 3.48 9.25
N ALA A 155 -14.13 2.74 8.52
CA ALA A 155 -15.06 3.25 7.52
C ALA A 155 -16.09 4.21 8.13
N GLU A 156 -16.61 3.90 9.33
CA GLU A 156 -17.47 4.82 10.10
C GLU A 156 -16.75 6.14 10.39
N TRP A 157 -15.46 6.09 10.76
CA TRP A 157 -14.66 7.29 11.02
C TRP A 157 -14.38 8.10 9.78
N ALA A 158 -14.16 7.42 8.65
CA ALA A 158 -13.80 8.03 7.38
C ALA A 158 -15.03 8.30 6.48
N GLY A 159 -16.25 8.28 7.04
CA GLY A 159 -17.48 8.56 6.28
C GLY A 159 -17.71 7.64 5.08
N THR A 160 -17.10 6.45 5.06
CA THR A 160 -17.16 5.50 3.94
C THR A 160 -18.42 4.66 4.05
N THR A 161 -19.22 4.61 2.98
CA THR A 161 -20.53 3.94 2.98
C THR A 161 -20.49 2.64 2.17
N SER A 162 -21.62 1.95 2.11
CA SER A 162 -21.79 0.76 1.25
C SER A 162 -21.85 1.08 -0.25
N SER A 163 -21.96 2.37 -0.62
CA SER A 163 -22.10 2.83 -2.01
C SER A 163 -21.11 3.92 -2.40
N SER A 164 -20.29 4.41 -1.46
CA SER A 164 -19.33 5.49 -1.70
C SER A 164 -18.00 5.20 -1.02
N GLY A 165 -16.92 5.50 -1.75
CA GLY A 165 -15.55 5.46 -1.22
C GLY A 165 -15.25 6.60 -0.24
N THR A 166 -13.99 6.69 0.14
CA THR A 166 -13.46 7.66 1.12
C THR A 166 -12.83 8.85 0.43
N SER A 167 -13.21 10.08 0.78
CA SER A 167 -12.50 11.29 0.36
C SER A 167 -11.19 11.49 1.14
N GLY A 168 -10.31 12.36 0.63
CA GLY A 168 -9.04 12.68 1.31
C GLY A 168 -9.26 13.28 2.69
N ALA A 169 -10.11 14.29 2.79
CA ALA A 169 -10.45 14.96 4.05
C ALA A 169 -10.96 13.98 5.13
N ASN A 170 -11.90 13.11 4.76
CA ASN A 170 -12.44 12.14 5.71
C ASN A 170 -11.39 11.09 6.15
N LEU A 171 -10.45 10.76 5.26
CA LEU A 171 -9.36 9.84 5.60
C LEU A 171 -8.34 10.50 6.54
N GLU A 172 -8.01 11.77 6.31
CA GLU A 172 -7.22 12.62 7.20
C GLU A 172 -7.86 12.64 8.60
N ASP A 173 -9.14 12.99 8.68
CA ASP A 173 -9.90 13.04 9.94
C ASP A 173 -9.90 11.71 10.68
N ALA A 174 -10.11 10.60 9.95
CA ALA A 174 -10.13 9.26 10.53
C ALA A 174 -8.78 8.87 11.15
N LEU A 175 -7.67 9.19 10.47
CA LEU A 175 -6.31 8.99 11.00
C LEU A 175 -5.99 9.94 12.14
N ASN A 176 -6.61 11.12 12.14
CA ASN A 176 -6.35 12.15 13.12
C ASN A 176 -7.15 12.05 14.43
N ARG A 177 -8.06 11.08 14.53
CA ARG A 177 -8.78 10.79 15.78
C ARG A 177 -7.81 10.46 16.89
N SER A 178 -8.11 10.97 18.10
CA SER A 178 -7.26 10.83 19.29
C SER A 178 -6.88 9.39 19.67
N ASN A 179 -7.68 8.41 19.26
CA ASN A 179 -7.40 7.01 19.51
C ASN A 179 -6.95 6.22 18.28
N ALA A 180 -6.95 6.77 17.06
CA ALA A 180 -6.62 6.02 15.85
C ALA A 180 -5.12 5.65 15.81
N ILE A 181 -4.27 6.64 15.55
CA ILE A 181 -2.83 6.48 15.45
C ILE A 181 -2.19 6.62 16.84
N LEU A 182 -1.26 5.74 17.18
CA LEU A 182 -0.41 5.96 18.36
C LEU A 182 0.69 6.94 17.98
N ARG A 183 0.57 8.16 18.50
CA ARG A 183 1.49 9.26 18.21
C ARG A 183 2.50 9.44 19.34
N PRO A 184 3.80 9.57 19.04
CA PRO A 184 4.82 9.99 20.00
C PRO A 184 4.52 11.34 20.66
N THR A 185 3.99 12.32 19.91
CA THR A 185 3.59 13.63 20.45
C THR A 185 2.27 14.12 19.83
N SER A 186 1.68 15.20 20.37
CA SER A 186 0.44 15.76 19.84
C SER A 186 0.60 16.53 18.52
N SER A 187 1.82 16.98 18.18
CA SER A 187 2.11 17.68 16.92
C SER A 187 2.11 16.74 15.70
N TRP A 188 2.15 15.44 15.96
CA TRP A 188 2.17 14.38 14.96
C TRP A 188 0.78 14.25 14.31
N ILE A 189 0.54 14.79 13.11
CA ILE A 189 -0.76 14.78 12.42
C ILE A 189 -0.64 14.32 10.97
N TYR A 190 -1.55 13.45 10.51
CA TYR A 190 -1.69 13.25 9.06
C TYR A 190 -2.25 14.52 8.43
N ALA A 191 -1.88 14.78 7.19
CA ALA A 191 -2.41 15.89 6.44
C ALA A 191 -2.59 15.55 4.97
N TYR A 192 -3.70 16.00 4.40
CA TYR A 192 -3.99 15.89 2.98
C TYR A 192 -3.28 17.02 2.22
N ALA A 193 -2.23 16.66 1.48
CA ALA A 193 -1.38 17.60 0.76
C ALA A 193 -1.40 17.29 -0.74
N SER A 194 -1.15 18.31 -1.54
CA SER A 194 -0.85 18.08 -2.95
C SER A 194 0.40 17.22 -3.10
N THR A 195 0.38 16.31 -4.06
CA THR A 195 1.55 15.49 -4.42
C THR A 195 2.70 16.34 -4.96
N GLY A 196 2.39 17.42 -5.69
CA GLY A 196 3.37 18.23 -6.39
C GLY A 196 3.97 17.53 -7.64
N ASP A 197 5.21 17.88 -7.98
CA ASP A 197 5.97 17.19 -9.01
C ASP A 197 6.58 15.87 -8.49
N LEU A 198 7.39 15.22 -9.32
CA LEU A 198 8.00 13.93 -8.99
C LEU A 198 8.99 14.04 -7.82
N GLY A 199 9.76 15.13 -7.75
CA GLY A 199 10.67 15.40 -6.63
C GLY A 199 9.89 15.59 -5.33
N ALA A 200 8.86 16.44 -5.37
CA ALA A 200 8.00 16.69 -4.22
C ALA A 200 7.30 15.44 -3.67
N LEU A 201 6.91 14.48 -4.53
CA LEU A 201 6.42 13.17 -4.09
C LEU A 201 7.51 12.39 -3.36
N HIS A 202 8.69 12.29 -3.97
CA HIS A 202 9.81 11.51 -3.43
C HIS A 202 10.27 12.05 -2.09
N ASP A 203 10.40 13.37 -1.96
CA ASP A 203 10.82 14.05 -0.72
C ASP A 203 9.84 13.80 0.42
N LYS A 204 8.53 13.86 0.14
CA LYS A 204 7.49 13.51 1.13
C LYS A 204 7.59 12.05 1.56
N VAL A 205 7.84 11.14 0.61
CA VAL A 205 8.04 9.72 0.94
C VAL A 205 9.28 9.51 1.80
N VAL A 206 10.40 10.13 1.45
CA VAL A 206 11.63 10.02 2.25
C VAL A 206 11.40 10.61 3.64
N THR A 207 10.78 11.77 3.73
CA THR A 207 10.46 12.45 4.99
C THR A 207 9.63 11.55 5.91
N ASP A 208 8.47 11.08 5.46
CA ASP A 208 7.56 10.29 6.30
C ASP A 208 8.18 8.95 6.71
N ILE A 209 8.76 8.24 5.75
CA ILE A 209 9.31 6.90 5.98
C ILE A 209 10.60 6.97 6.79
N HIS A 210 11.52 7.87 6.45
CA HIS A 210 12.82 7.98 7.11
C HIS A 210 12.74 8.71 8.43
N TYR A 211 12.33 9.97 8.37
CA TYR A 211 12.42 10.87 9.50
C TYR A 211 11.33 10.58 10.53
N TYR A 212 10.09 10.41 10.08
CA TYR A 212 8.97 10.14 10.98
C TYR A 212 8.72 8.65 11.24
N GLY A 213 9.28 7.78 10.41
CA GLY A 213 9.13 6.33 10.56
C GLY A 213 7.69 5.86 10.33
N MET A 214 6.88 6.64 9.59
CA MET A 214 5.45 6.43 9.38
C MET A 214 5.14 6.23 7.90
N PRO A 215 4.19 5.35 7.54
CA PRO A 215 3.74 5.22 6.17
C PRO A 215 2.82 6.38 5.77
N LEU A 216 2.72 6.62 4.47
CA LEU A 216 1.79 7.59 3.87
C LEU A 216 0.76 6.88 3.00
N ILE A 217 -0.37 7.55 2.74
CA ILE A 217 -1.47 6.98 1.95
C ILE A 217 -1.71 7.85 0.74
N ILE A 218 -1.75 7.25 -0.45
CA ILE A 218 -1.86 7.99 -1.70
C ILE A 218 -3.05 7.46 -2.53
N PRO A 219 -3.89 8.36 -3.08
CA PRO A 219 -4.92 7.97 -4.03
C PRO A 219 -4.28 7.76 -5.41
N VAL A 220 -4.79 6.79 -6.15
CA VAL A 220 -4.26 6.42 -7.46
C VAL A 220 -5.41 6.07 -8.42
N ARG A 221 -5.16 6.25 -9.71
CA ARG A 221 -5.88 5.54 -10.78
C ARG A 221 -4.99 4.41 -11.29
N PRO A 222 -5.12 3.21 -10.72
CA PRO A 222 -4.03 2.25 -10.71
C PRO A 222 -3.78 1.57 -12.05
N HIS A 223 -4.78 1.48 -12.94
CA HIS A 223 -4.60 1.04 -14.32
C HIS A 223 -5.67 1.63 -15.23
N GLN A 224 -5.54 2.92 -15.55
CA GLN A 224 -6.50 3.58 -16.41
C GLN A 224 -6.37 3.13 -17.88
N PRO A 225 -7.48 2.81 -18.58
CA PRO A 225 -7.45 2.53 -20.01
C PRO A 225 -6.74 3.63 -20.79
N ASP A 226 -5.97 3.23 -21.81
CA ASP A 226 -5.23 4.13 -22.71
C ASP A 226 -4.13 4.97 -22.04
N LYS A 227 -3.76 4.67 -20.78
CA LYS A 227 -2.61 5.28 -20.10
C LYS A 227 -1.43 4.32 -20.07
N PRO A 228 -0.19 4.81 -20.27
CA PRO A 228 0.99 3.94 -20.34
C PRO A 228 1.50 3.48 -18.97
N TYR A 229 1.10 4.15 -17.89
CA TYR A 229 1.52 3.83 -16.52
C TYR A 229 0.38 3.13 -15.78
N HIS A 230 0.72 2.03 -15.11
CA HIS A 230 -0.17 1.30 -14.21
C HIS A 230 0.65 0.65 -13.10
N LEU A 231 -0.02 0.31 -12.00
CA LEU A 231 0.55 -0.38 -10.87
C LEU A 231 0.67 -1.88 -11.15
N GLU A 232 1.77 -2.48 -10.69
CA GLU A 232 1.97 -3.94 -10.78
C GLU A 232 0.82 -4.72 -10.10
N SER A 233 0.27 -4.16 -9.02
CA SER A 233 -0.87 -4.74 -8.31
C SER A 233 -2.20 -4.73 -9.09
N TRP A 234 -2.29 -4.04 -10.22
CA TRP A 234 -3.50 -3.91 -11.04
C TRP A 234 -3.25 -4.32 -12.50
N PRO A 235 -3.25 -5.62 -12.81
CA PRO A 235 -2.97 -6.11 -14.17
C PRO A 235 -4.10 -5.84 -15.17
N VAL A 236 -5.30 -5.47 -14.71
CA VAL A 236 -6.48 -5.25 -15.56
C VAL A 236 -6.76 -3.76 -15.72
N ALA A 237 -6.84 -3.29 -16.97
CA ALA A 237 -7.20 -1.92 -17.29
C ALA A 237 -8.65 -1.63 -16.91
N ILE A 238 -8.85 -0.71 -15.97
CA ILE A 238 -10.15 -0.26 -15.49
C ILE A 238 -10.06 1.17 -14.99
N ALA A 239 -11.09 1.97 -15.29
CA ALA A 239 -11.26 3.28 -14.68
C ALA A 239 -11.69 3.11 -13.21
N ALA A 240 -10.73 2.85 -12.34
CA ALA A 240 -10.92 2.75 -10.90
C ALA A 240 -10.18 3.87 -10.18
N TRP A 241 -10.72 4.26 -9.05
CA TRP A 241 -10.04 5.11 -8.08
C TRP A 241 -9.76 4.28 -6.83
N HIS A 242 -8.57 4.42 -6.27
CA HIS A 242 -8.09 3.50 -5.23
C HIS A 242 -7.12 4.17 -4.27
N TRP A 243 -7.12 3.75 -3.01
CA TRP A 243 -6.13 4.16 -2.02
C TRP A 243 -5.10 3.05 -1.81
N ILE A 244 -3.83 3.41 -1.76
CA ILE A 244 -2.74 2.51 -1.38
C ILE A 244 -1.88 3.15 -0.29
N LEU A 245 -1.16 2.32 0.46
CA LEU A 245 -0.23 2.78 1.49
C LEU A 245 1.21 2.65 1.02
N ILE A 246 1.96 3.74 0.95
CA ILE A 246 3.40 3.71 0.69
C ILE A 246 4.12 3.44 2.01
N ARG A 247 5.03 2.47 1.98
CA ARG A 247 5.74 1.92 3.15
C ARG A 247 7.26 1.97 3.01
N GLY A 248 7.78 2.49 1.92
CA GLY A 248 9.22 2.49 1.72
C GLY A 248 9.67 3.09 0.41
N TYR A 249 10.98 3.26 0.31
CA TYR A 249 11.66 3.70 -0.90
C TYR A 249 13.02 3.00 -1.05
N ASN A 250 13.55 3.02 -2.27
CA ASN A 250 14.91 2.64 -2.64
C ASN A 250 15.39 3.58 -3.74
N GLY A 251 16.45 4.34 -3.49
CA GLY A 251 16.94 5.43 -4.33
C GLY A 251 16.70 6.80 -3.68
N LEU A 252 17.72 7.67 -3.74
CA LEU A 252 17.65 9.06 -3.28
C LEU A 252 17.32 10.05 -4.42
N GLY A 253 17.46 9.64 -5.67
CA GLY A 253 17.03 10.43 -6.82
C GLY A 253 15.60 10.06 -7.23
N PRO A 254 14.70 11.03 -7.47
CA PRO A 254 13.31 10.76 -7.80
C PRO A 254 13.11 9.96 -9.10
N GLU A 255 13.98 10.14 -10.09
CA GLU A 255 13.84 9.52 -11.42
C GLU A 255 14.09 8.01 -11.41
N ASP A 256 14.99 7.53 -10.55
CA ASP A 256 15.37 6.12 -10.45
C ASP A 256 14.84 5.45 -9.17
N ALA A 257 14.12 6.20 -8.33
CA ALA A 257 13.59 5.69 -7.08
C ALA A 257 12.52 4.62 -7.32
N THR A 258 12.57 3.54 -6.55
CA THR A 258 11.50 2.57 -6.40
C THR A 258 10.78 2.83 -5.09
N LEU A 259 9.46 2.90 -5.14
CA LEU A 259 8.61 3.08 -3.97
C LEU A 259 7.87 1.78 -3.66
N TYR A 260 7.92 1.37 -2.40
CA TYR A 260 7.27 0.15 -1.92
C TYR A 260 5.91 0.49 -1.34
N TYR A 261 4.89 -0.30 -1.66
CA TYR A 261 3.53 -0.04 -1.21
C TYR A 261 2.77 -1.30 -0.79
N ASN A 262 1.68 -1.10 -0.06
CA ASN A 262 0.68 -2.11 0.26
C ASN A 262 -0.62 -1.79 -0.46
N ASP A 263 -1.17 -2.81 -1.10
CA ASP A 263 -2.45 -2.72 -1.80
C ASP A 263 -3.48 -3.66 -1.13
N SER A 264 -4.75 -3.26 -1.17
CA SER A 264 -5.91 -3.94 -0.60
C SER A 264 -6.86 -4.55 -1.62
N ALA A 265 -6.57 -4.51 -2.92
CA ALA A 265 -7.55 -4.67 -4.00
C ALA A 265 -7.93 -6.09 -4.47
N LYS A 266 -7.48 -7.19 -3.81
CA LYS A 266 -7.79 -8.55 -4.33
C LYS A 266 -9.31 -8.76 -4.43
N GLY A 267 -9.76 -9.32 -5.54
CA GLY A 267 -11.19 -9.53 -5.80
C GLY A 267 -11.90 -8.30 -6.39
N TYR A 268 -11.17 -7.21 -6.59
CA TYR A 268 -11.65 -5.97 -7.21
C TYR A 268 -10.67 -5.50 -8.31
N TYR A 269 -10.31 -6.42 -9.22
CA TYR A 269 -9.39 -6.19 -10.36
C TYR A 269 -7.91 -5.99 -10.02
N GLY A 270 -7.56 -5.70 -8.76
CA GLY A 270 -6.19 -5.66 -8.27
C GLY A 270 -5.82 -6.86 -7.39
N GLY A 271 -4.68 -6.72 -6.69
CA GLY A 271 -4.15 -7.69 -5.74
C GLY A 271 -3.96 -7.10 -4.35
N THR A 272 -4.03 -7.94 -3.33
CA THR A 272 -3.70 -7.56 -1.94
C THR A 272 -2.35 -8.09 -1.57
N GLY A 273 -1.42 -7.23 -1.16
CA GLY A 273 -0.04 -7.62 -0.91
C GLY A 273 0.91 -6.44 -0.79
N ALA A 274 2.19 -6.75 -0.73
CA ALA A 274 3.27 -5.77 -0.85
C ALA A 274 3.79 -5.79 -2.29
N TYR A 275 4.00 -4.60 -2.84
CA TYR A 275 4.38 -4.37 -4.23
C TYR A 275 5.44 -3.28 -4.28
N ALA A 276 6.04 -3.09 -5.46
CA ALA A 276 7.02 -2.04 -5.70
C ALA A 276 6.89 -1.54 -7.14
N ASP A 277 6.88 -0.22 -7.30
CA ASP A 277 6.84 0.45 -8.60
C ASP A 277 7.83 1.61 -8.60
N THR A 278 8.19 2.12 -9.78
CA THR A 278 9.02 3.33 -9.86
C THR A 278 8.27 4.53 -9.28
N ALA A 279 8.99 5.50 -8.72
CA ALA A 279 8.42 6.76 -8.25
C ALA A 279 7.71 7.49 -9.39
N LEU A 280 8.26 7.43 -10.61
CA LEU A 280 7.62 7.94 -11.82
C LEU A 280 6.24 7.29 -12.07
N THR A 281 6.14 5.96 -12.00
CA THR A 281 4.87 5.23 -12.15
C THR A 281 3.86 5.70 -11.11
N LEU A 282 4.25 5.73 -9.82
CA LEU A 282 3.35 6.15 -8.75
C LEU A 282 2.89 7.60 -8.89
N TRP A 283 3.80 8.50 -9.22
CA TRP A 283 3.47 9.88 -9.50
C TRP A 283 2.49 9.99 -10.67
N LYS A 284 2.71 9.26 -11.76
CA LYS A 284 1.82 9.30 -12.94
C LYS A 284 0.41 8.79 -12.62
N VAL A 285 0.27 7.68 -11.89
CA VAL A 285 -1.05 7.14 -11.53
C VAL A 285 -1.76 7.98 -10.45
N ASN A 286 -1.00 8.69 -9.61
CA ASN A 286 -1.55 9.63 -8.63
C ASN A 286 -1.92 10.99 -9.25
N ARG A 287 -1.20 11.47 -10.27
CA ARG A 287 -1.47 12.78 -10.89
C ARG A 287 -2.85 12.89 -11.54
N TYR A 288 -3.55 11.77 -11.70
CA TYR A 288 -4.96 11.74 -12.09
C TYR A 288 -5.95 12.02 -10.93
N SER A 289 -5.42 12.25 -9.73
CA SER A 289 -6.11 12.61 -8.47
C SER A 289 -5.47 13.78 -7.70
N SER A 290 -4.24 14.18 -8.02
CA SER A 290 -3.53 15.41 -7.58
C SER A 290 -3.09 15.53 -6.11
N ASP A 291 -3.59 14.71 -5.20
CA ASP A 291 -3.35 14.84 -3.75
C ASP A 291 -2.87 13.54 -3.09
N MET A 292 -2.45 13.60 -1.82
CA MET A 292 -2.01 12.49 -0.97
C MET A 292 -2.20 12.78 0.53
N ILE A 293 -2.23 11.74 1.35
CA ILE A 293 -2.22 11.83 2.81
C ILE A 293 -0.79 11.57 3.30
N ILE A 294 -0.10 12.64 3.66
CA ILE A 294 1.25 12.59 4.25
C ILE A 294 1.15 12.60 5.77
N TRP A 295 2.17 12.06 6.44
CA TRP A 295 2.38 12.11 7.88
C TRP A 295 3.00 13.42 8.29
#